data_AF-A0A3D1UFF5-F1
#
_entry.id   AF-A0A3D1UFF5-F1
#
_cell.length_a   1.000
_cell.length_b   1.000
_cell.length_c   1.000
_cell.angle_alpha   90.00
_cell.angle_beta   90.00
_cell.angle_gamma   90.00
#
_symmetry.space_group_name_H-M   'P 1'
#
loop_
_entity.id
_entity.type
_entity.pdbx_description
1 polymer ?
#
loop_
_entity_poly.entity_id
_entity_poly.type
_entity_poly.pdbx_seq_one_letter_code
_entity_poly.pdbx_strand_id
1 'polypeptide(L)'
;ELDSAAAAARKRADAEAKAAKDALAALQGEFDDYKAANDPAKGQGEIARLTKRLEKLEAERDAANAKSAALERASRIRSLAKDAGISAAKGVDPKSLDMLVDHLMAEVDLDDGDAVKAAFDGFRSANAGLIAAATVGGSGQKGNPGAHASAANPFSKRSWNVTEQIKMRIEDPAKADSLRAAAEAETN
;
A
#
# COMPACT_ATOMS: atom_id res chain seq x y z
N GLU A 1 79.33 37.28 22.44
CA GLU A 1 77.85 37.28 22.58
C GLU A 1 77.10 37.28 21.23
N LEU A 2 77.62 37.95 20.19
CA LEU A 2 76.97 37.96 18.86
C LEU A 2 76.83 36.57 18.20
N ASP A 3 77.79 35.67 18.36
CA ASP A 3 77.74 34.31 17.79
C ASP A 3 76.69 33.38 18.44
N SER A 4 76.41 33.54 19.73
CA SER A 4 75.42 32.70 20.42
C SER A 4 73.99 33.10 20.05
N ALA A 5 73.75 34.40 19.81
CA ALA A 5 72.47 34.90 19.33
C ALA A 5 72.16 34.43 17.90
N ALA A 6 73.16 34.42 17.01
CA ALA A 6 73.01 33.93 15.64
C ALA A 6 72.76 32.41 15.59
N ALA A 7 73.43 31.63 16.44
CA ALA A 7 73.20 30.19 16.56
C ALA A 7 71.80 29.87 17.12
N ALA A 8 71.33 30.64 18.11
CA ALA A 8 69.98 30.49 18.66
C ALA A 8 68.89 30.85 17.64
N ALA A 9 69.09 31.88 16.83
CA ALA A 9 68.18 32.27 15.76
C ALA A 9 68.05 31.18 14.67
N ARG A 10 69.17 30.57 14.25
CA ARG A 10 69.16 29.46 13.28
C ARG A 10 68.44 28.23 13.84
N LYS A 11 68.70 27.87 15.10
CA LYS A 11 68.02 26.74 15.75
C LYS A 11 66.51 26.97 15.88
N ARG A 12 66.07 28.20 16.13
CA ARG A 12 64.64 28.58 16.09
C ARG A 12 64.07 28.47 14.68
N ALA A 13 64.75 29.02 13.68
CA ALA A 13 64.32 28.94 12.30
C ALA A 13 64.22 27.48 11.80
N ASP A 14 65.15 26.61 12.18
CA ASP A 14 65.12 25.18 11.84
C ASP A 14 63.97 24.45 12.55
N ALA A 15 63.69 24.81 13.81
CA ALA A 15 62.57 24.26 14.57
C ALA A 15 61.22 24.71 14.00
N GLU A 16 61.10 25.99 13.62
CA GLU A 16 59.91 26.56 12.97
C GLU A 16 59.70 25.96 11.57
N ALA A 17 60.77 25.78 10.78
CA ALA A 17 60.70 25.14 9.47
C ALA A 17 60.31 23.66 9.57
N LYS A 18 60.78 22.96 10.60
CA LYS A 18 60.36 21.57 10.87
C LYS A 18 58.89 21.52 11.29
N ALA A 19 58.48 22.37 12.24
CA ALA A 19 57.08 22.47 12.66
C ALA A 19 56.14 22.82 11.50
N ALA A 20 56.55 23.72 10.62
CA ALA A 20 55.80 24.07 9.42
C ALA A 20 55.67 22.90 8.44
N LYS A 21 56.73 22.11 8.24
CA LYS A 21 56.69 20.90 7.41
C LYS A 21 55.78 19.82 7.99
N ASP A 22 55.88 19.59 9.30
CA ASP A 22 55.05 18.61 10.00
C ASP A 22 53.56 19.02 9.95
N ALA A 23 53.27 20.31 10.12
CA ALA A 23 51.91 20.86 9.97
C ALA A 23 51.37 20.73 8.53
N LEU A 24 52.22 20.95 7.51
CA LEU A 24 51.86 20.76 6.10
C LEU A 24 51.53 19.30 5.79
N ALA A 25 52.32 18.38 6.31
CA ALA A 25 52.07 16.95 6.14
C ALA A 25 50.78 16.50 6.82
N ALA A 26 50.49 17.03 8.02
CA ALA A 26 49.23 16.78 8.71
C ALA A 26 48.02 17.31 7.94
N LEU A 27 48.08 18.55 7.43
CA LEU A 27 47.02 19.13 6.61
C LEU A 27 46.81 18.39 5.29
N GLN A 28 47.88 17.89 4.66
CA GLN A 28 47.75 17.05 3.46
C GLN A 28 47.04 15.73 3.77
N GLY A 29 47.38 15.09 4.90
CA GLY A 29 46.67 13.89 5.36
C GLY A 29 45.18 14.15 5.58
N GLU A 30 44.83 15.23 6.29
CA GLU A 30 43.43 15.61 6.52
C GLU A 30 42.69 15.92 5.20
N PHE A 31 43.36 16.54 4.23
CA PHE A 31 42.77 16.83 2.93
C PHE A 31 42.50 15.57 2.10
N ASP A 32 43.43 14.62 2.10
CA ASP A 32 43.27 13.35 1.40
C ASP A 32 42.17 12.49 2.04
N ASP A 33 42.08 12.48 3.38
CA ASP A 33 41.00 11.83 4.12
C ASP A 33 39.64 12.47 3.81
N TYR A 34 39.56 13.81 3.79
CA TYR A 34 38.34 14.54 3.44
C TYR A 34 37.88 14.20 2.01
N LYS A 35 38.82 14.12 1.06
CA LYS A 35 38.55 13.79 -0.33
C LYS A 35 38.06 12.35 -0.51
N ALA A 36 38.63 11.40 0.24
CA ALA A 36 38.22 10.00 0.21
C ALA A 36 36.82 9.78 0.84
N ALA A 37 36.48 10.55 1.87
CA ALA A 37 35.18 10.54 2.51
C ALA A 37 34.08 11.19 1.66
N ASN A 38 34.41 12.26 0.93
CA ASN A 38 33.48 13.01 0.07
C ASN A 38 33.63 12.67 -1.42
N ASP A 39 34.05 11.45 -1.74
CA ASP A 39 34.22 11.01 -3.12
C ASP A 39 32.87 11.07 -3.89
N PRO A 40 32.73 12.01 -4.84
CA PRO A 40 31.48 12.18 -5.57
C PRO A 40 31.10 10.94 -6.39
N ALA A 41 32.06 10.09 -6.76
CA ALA A 41 31.79 8.85 -7.48
C ALA A 41 31.01 7.84 -6.62
N LYS A 42 31.30 7.77 -5.31
CA LYS A 42 30.55 6.92 -4.37
C LYS A 42 29.11 7.42 -4.20
N GLY A 43 28.94 8.73 -4.01
CA GLY A 43 27.62 9.36 -3.92
C GLY A 43 26.79 9.17 -5.19
N GLN A 44 27.39 9.33 -6.37
CA GLN A 44 26.73 9.09 -7.66
C GLN A 44 26.31 7.63 -7.84
N GLY A 45 27.16 6.68 -7.43
CA GLY A 45 26.84 5.26 -7.47
C GLY A 45 25.66 4.88 -6.56
N GLU A 46 25.60 5.47 -5.37
CA GLU A 46 24.50 5.27 -4.43
C GLU A 46 23.20 5.91 -4.92
N ILE A 47 23.25 7.14 -5.44
CA ILE A 47 22.11 7.80 -6.09
C ILE A 47 21.59 6.94 -7.24
N ALA A 48 22.45 6.48 -8.15
CA ALA A 48 22.02 5.64 -9.27
C ALA A 48 21.38 4.32 -8.81
N ARG A 49 21.90 3.70 -7.74
CA ARG A 49 21.32 2.49 -7.15
C ARG A 49 19.96 2.76 -6.52
N LEU A 50 19.82 3.87 -5.78
CA LEU A 50 18.59 4.27 -5.14
C LEU A 50 17.52 4.64 -6.17
N THR A 51 17.87 5.37 -7.23
CA THR A 51 16.97 5.70 -8.35
C THR A 51 16.42 4.43 -9.00
N LYS A 52 17.27 3.47 -9.36
CA LYS A 52 16.82 2.18 -9.92
C LYS A 52 15.90 1.41 -8.97
N ARG A 53 16.13 1.51 -7.66
CA ARG A 53 15.29 0.86 -6.65
C ARG A 53 13.94 1.56 -6.53
N LEU A 54 13.90 2.88 -6.62
CA LEU A 54 12.66 3.66 -6.62
C LEU A 54 11.82 3.34 -7.86
N GLU A 55 12.39 3.37 -9.05
CA GLU A 55 11.68 3.01 -10.29
C GLU A 55 11.08 1.61 -10.22
N LYS A 56 11.83 0.64 -9.69
CA LYS A 56 11.33 -0.72 -9.48
C LYS A 56 10.18 -0.76 -8.47
N LEU A 57 10.30 -0.08 -7.34
CA LEU A 57 9.25 -0.04 -6.31
C LEU A 57 7.98 0.65 -6.81
N GLU A 58 8.11 1.70 -7.63
CA GLU A 58 6.97 2.37 -8.24
C GLU A 58 6.22 1.44 -9.19
N ALA A 59 6.93 0.70 -10.05
CA ALA A 59 6.32 -0.29 -10.93
C ALA A 59 5.64 -1.43 -10.16
N GLU A 60 6.27 -1.93 -9.09
CA GLU A 60 5.67 -2.94 -8.21
C GLU A 60 4.42 -2.42 -7.50
N ARG A 61 4.43 -1.17 -7.05
CA ARG A 61 3.29 -0.50 -6.43
C ARG A 61 2.13 -0.35 -7.40
N ASP A 62 2.39 0.09 -8.63
CA ASP A 62 1.35 0.25 -9.65
C ASP A 62 0.73 -1.09 -10.05
N ALA A 63 1.55 -2.14 -10.21
CA ALA A 63 1.07 -3.49 -10.47
C ALA A 63 0.23 -4.03 -9.30
N ALA A 64 0.66 -3.79 -8.06
CA ALA A 64 -0.08 -4.19 -6.86
C ALA A 64 -1.43 -3.45 -6.76
N ASN A 65 -1.46 -2.15 -7.03
CA ASN A 65 -2.67 -1.34 -7.02
C ASN A 65 -3.67 -1.81 -8.09
N ALA A 66 -3.20 -2.04 -9.33
CA ALA A 66 -4.04 -2.56 -10.40
C ALA A 66 -4.63 -3.94 -10.04
N LYS A 67 -3.81 -4.82 -9.44
CA LYS A 67 -4.27 -6.13 -8.96
C LYS A 67 -5.29 -6.00 -7.84
N SER A 68 -5.09 -5.09 -6.89
CA SER A 68 -6.04 -4.85 -5.80
C SER A 68 -7.39 -4.36 -6.34
N ALA A 69 -7.38 -3.36 -7.21
CA ALA A 69 -8.59 -2.84 -7.84
C ALA A 69 -9.34 -3.92 -8.64
N ALA A 70 -8.61 -4.77 -9.38
CA ALA A 70 -9.21 -5.89 -10.10
C ALA A 70 -9.86 -6.93 -9.16
N LEU A 71 -9.21 -7.25 -8.04
CA LEU A 71 -9.74 -8.19 -7.05
C LEU A 71 -10.97 -7.62 -6.33
N GLU A 72 -10.94 -6.34 -5.95
CA GLU A 72 -12.08 -5.64 -5.34
C GLU A 72 -13.27 -5.61 -6.28
N ARG A 73 -13.05 -5.26 -7.56
CA ARG A 73 -14.09 -5.29 -8.59
C ARG A 73 -14.68 -6.69 -8.76
N ALA A 74 -13.85 -7.73 -8.91
CA ALA A 74 -14.31 -9.11 -9.06
C ALA A 74 -15.06 -9.63 -7.81
N SER A 75 -14.68 -9.17 -6.62
CA SER A 75 -15.40 -9.48 -5.38
C SER A 75 -16.79 -8.85 -5.37
N ARG A 76 -16.88 -7.58 -5.77
CA ARG A 76 -18.15 -6.84 -5.89
C ARG A 76 -19.08 -7.50 -6.90
N ILE A 77 -18.57 -7.83 -8.09
CA ILE A 77 -19.32 -8.54 -9.14
C ILE A 77 -19.90 -9.85 -8.59
N ARG A 78 -19.09 -10.65 -7.89
CA ARG A 78 -19.54 -11.92 -7.29
C ARG A 78 -20.60 -11.73 -6.21
N SER A 79 -20.53 -10.66 -5.41
CA SER A 79 -21.58 -10.34 -4.45
C SER A 79 -22.89 -10.02 -5.17
N LEU A 80 -22.84 -9.12 -6.16
CA LEU A 80 -24.01 -8.71 -6.92
C LEU A 80 -24.64 -9.87 -7.69
N ALA A 81 -23.82 -10.77 -8.25
CA ALA A 81 -24.30 -11.97 -8.94
C ALA A 81 -25.07 -12.89 -7.99
N LYS A 82 -24.57 -13.10 -6.76
CA LYS A 82 -25.27 -13.88 -5.72
C LYS A 82 -26.57 -13.21 -5.29
N ASP A 83 -26.57 -11.90 -5.10
CA ASP A 83 -27.78 -11.13 -4.76
C ASP A 83 -28.82 -11.20 -5.89
N ALA A 84 -28.37 -11.27 -7.14
CA ALA A 84 -29.19 -11.54 -8.31
C ALA A 84 -29.53 -13.03 -8.51
N GLY A 85 -29.19 -13.92 -7.58
CA GLY A 85 -29.51 -15.35 -7.65
C GLY A 85 -28.75 -16.11 -8.75
N ILE A 86 -27.66 -15.55 -9.28
CA ILE A 86 -26.79 -16.21 -10.25
C ILE A 86 -25.81 -17.09 -9.47
N SER A 87 -26.01 -18.40 -9.59
CA SER A 87 -25.17 -19.43 -8.99
C SER A 87 -25.05 -20.61 -9.92
N ALA A 88 -23.94 -21.33 -9.88
CA ALA A 88 -23.68 -22.43 -10.79
C ALA A 88 -24.68 -23.57 -10.57
N ALA A 89 -25.29 -24.05 -11.66
CA ALA A 89 -26.12 -25.24 -11.65
C ALA A 89 -25.29 -26.48 -11.24
N LYS A 90 -25.98 -27.54 -10.79
CA LYS A 90 -25.32 -28.81 -10.47
C LYS A 90 -24.57 -29.35 -11.69
N GLY A 91 -23.27 -29.60 -11.53
CA GLY A 91 -22.41 -30.08 -12.62
C GLY A 91 -21.74 -28.97 -13.45
N VAL A 92 -22.04 -27.70 -13.16
CA VAL A 92 -21.31 -26.55 -13.70
C VAL A 92 -20.20 -26.17 -12.74
N ASP A 93 -18.99 -25.98 -13.26
CA ASP A 93 -17.87 -25.47 -12.47
C ASP A 93 -18.13 -24.00 -12.06
N PRO A 94 -18.18 -23.67 -10.76
CA PRO A 94 -18.48 -22.32 -10.30
C PRO A 94 -17.50 -21.27 -10.81
N LYS A 95 -16.22 -21.64 -10.95
CA LYS A 95 -15.19 -20.72 -11.42
C LYS A 95 -15.40 -20.33 -12.88
N SER A 96 -15.85 -21.27 -13.71
CA SER A 96 -16.20 -21.02 -15.10
C SER A 96 -17.40 -20.08 -15.23
N LEU A 97 -18.42 -20.22 -14.36
CA LEU A 97 -19.53 -19.26 -14.29
C LEU A 97 -19.06 -17.88 -13.84
N ASP A 98 -18.23 -17.81 -12.80
CA ASP A 98 -17.66 -16.56 -12.29
C ASP A 98 -16.89 -15.82 -13.40
N MET A 99 -16.10 -16.52 -14.23
CA MET A 99 -15.39 -15.91 -15.35
C MET A 99 -16.32 -15.33 -16.42
N LEU A 100 -17.43 -15.99 -16.73
CA LEU A 100 -18.43 -15.48 -17.67
C LEU A 100 -19.12 -14.23 -17.12
N VAL A 101 -19.42 -14.25 -15.82
CA VAL A 101 -20.02 -13.12 -15.12
C VAL A 101 -19.05 -11.93 -15.03
N ASP A 102 -17.77 -12.19 -14.75
CA ASP A 102 -16.72 -11.16 -14.75
C ASP A 102 -16.57 -10.54 -16.16
N HIS A 103 -16.64 -11.34 -17.22
CA HIS A 103 -16.57 -10.85 -18.60
C HIS A 103 -17.78 -10.00 -18.98
N LEU A 104 -18.99 -10.45 -18.63
CA LEU A 104 -20.23 -9.68 -18.80
C LEU A 104 -20.15 -8.31 -18.12
N MET A 105 -19.58 -8.27 -16.92
CA MET A 105 -19.51 -7.07 -16.08
C MET A 105 -18.27 -6.23 -16.35
N ALA A 106 -17.44 -6.55 -17.36
CA ALA A 106 -16.21 -5.82 -17.65
C ALA A 106 -16.47 -4.34 -17.99
N GLU A 107 -17.54 -4.08 -18.77
CA GLU A 107 -17.91 -2.73 -19.24
C GLU A 107 -19.09 -2.10 -18.48
N VAL A 108 -19.68 -2.84 -17.55
CA VAL A 108 -20.83 -2.36 -16.76
C VAL A 108 -20.35 -1.47 -15.62
N ASP A 109 -20.96 -0.30 -15.47
CA ASP A 109 -20.78 0.51 -14.28
C ASP A 109 -21.46 -0.19 -13.10
N LEU A 110 -20.66 -0.59 -12.10
CA LEU A 110 -21.17 -1.34 -10.94
C LEU A 110 -21.89 -0.44 -9.94
N ASP A 111 -21.75 0.88 -10.06
CA ASP A 111 -22.46 1.87 -9.26
C ASP A 111 -23.85 2.21 -9.84
N ASP A 112 -24.07 1.89 -11.12
CA ASP A 112 -25.40 1.97 -11.75
C ASP A 112 -26.17 0.66 -11.51
N GLY A 113 -27.04 0.68 -10.51
CA GLY A 113 -27.86 -0.48 -10.15
C GLY A 113 -28.80 -0.94 -11.27
N ASP A 114 -29.26 -0.03 -12.14
CA ASP A 114 -30.15 -0.38 -13.25
C ASP A 114 -29.37 -1.07 -14.37
N ALA A 115 -28.16 -0.58 -14.69
CA ALA A 115 -27.27 -1.23 -15.65
C ALA A 115 -26.85 -2.63 -15.20
N VAL A 116 -26.46 -2.79 -13.93
CA VAL A 116 -26.12 -4.09 -13.33
C VAL A 116 -27.30 -5.06 -13.43
N LYS A 117 -28.50 -4.60 -13.06
CA LYS A 117 -29.70 -5.43 -13.10
C LYS A 117 -30.04 -5.86 -14.53
N ALA A 118 -30.02 -4.92 -15.48
CA ALA A 118 -30.29 -5.22 -16.89
C ALA A 118 -29.30 -6.26 -17.46
N ALA A 119 -28.02 -6.11 -17.13
CA ALA A 119 -27.00 -7.06 -17.56
C ALA A 119 -27.21 -8.46 -16.97
N PHE A 120 -27.55 -8.57 -15.68
CA PHE A 120 -27.86 -9.86 -15.06
C PHE A 120 -29.16 -10.49 -15.53
N ASP A 121 -30.21 -9.72 -15.79
CA ASP A 121 -31.47 -10.24 -16.34
C ASP A 121 -31.28 -10.77 -17.76
N GLY A 122 -30.49 -10.06 -18.59
CA GLY A 122 -30.07 -10.53 -19.91
C GLY A 122 -29.24 -11.81 -19.82
N PHE A 123 -28.25 -11.84 -18.92
CA PHE A 123 -27.42 -13.02 -18.70
C PHE A 123 -28.23 -14.24 -18.25
N ARG A 124 -29.16 -14.05 -17.30
CA ARG A 124 -30.02 -15.13 -16.79
C ARG A 124 -30.88 -15.71 -17.89
N SER A 125 -31.45 -14.85 -18.73
CA SER A 125 -32.30 -15.24 -19.85
C SER A 125 -31.52 -16.04 -20.90
N ALA A 126 -30.28 -15.64 -21.19
CA ALA A 126 -29.43 -16.31 -22.16
C ALA A 126 -28.78 -17.62 -21.63
N ASN A 127 -28.57 -17.72 -20.32
CA ASN A 127 -27.76 -18.79 -19.70
C ASN A 127 -28.52 -19.60 -18.66
N ALA A 128 -29.85 -19.74 -18.80
CA ALA A 128 -30.70 -20.44 -17.84
C ALA A 128 -30.23 -21.88 -17.52
N GLY A 129 -29.60 -22.57 -18.47
CA GLY A 129 -29.05 -23.92 -18.26
C GLY A 129 -27.75 -23.98 -17.44
N LEU A 130 -27.05 -22.85 -17.29
CA LEU A 130 -25.81 -22.75 -16.50
C LEU A 130 -26.07 -22.31 -15.06
N ILE A 131 -27.25 -21.75 -14.80
CA ILE A 131 -27.64 -21.17 -13.52
C ILE A 131 -28.52 -22.16 -12.77
N ALA A 132 -28.29 -22.32 -11.48
CA ALA A 132 -29.16 -23.14 -10.65
C ALA A 132 -30.61 -22.62 -10.74
N ALA A 133 -31.57 -23.52 -10.95
CA ALA A 133 -32.97 -23.17 -10.90
C ALA A 133 -33.26 -22.48 -9.57
N ALA A 134 -33.80 -21.27 -9.62
CA ALA A 134 -34.19 -20.55 -8.42
C ALA A 134 -35.17 -21.44 -7.65
N THR A 135 -34.72 -22.00 -6.52
CA THR A 135 -35.65 -22.49 -5.53
C THR A 135 -36.42 -21.25 -5.09
N VAL A 136 -37.66 -21.12 -5.57
CA VAL A 136 -38.63 -20.14 -5.11
C VAL A 136 -38.94 -20.48 -3.65
N GLY A 137 -38.04 -20.08 -2.76
CA GLY A 137 -38.23 -20.03 -1.32
C GLY A 137 -39.01 -18.77 -1.02
N GLY A 138 -40.27 -18.95 -0.61
CA GLY A 138 -41.27 -17.91 -0.46
C GLY A 138 -40.86 -16.70 0.36
N SER A 139 -41.41 -15.56 -0.06
CA SER A 139 -42.15 -14.60 0.78
C SER A 139 -41.59 -14.27 2.16
N GLY A 140 -41.14 -13.01 2.29
CA GLY A 140 -41.46 -12.22 3.47
C GLY A 140 -40.80 -12.67 4.78
N GLN A 141 -39.47 -12.66 4.85
CA GLN A 141 -38.85 -12.47 6.14
C GLN A 141 -39.02 -11.00 6.51
N LYS A 142 -40.04 -10.70 7.34
CA LYS A 142 -40.05 -9.49 8.17
C LYS A 142 -38.66 -9.41 8.78
N GLY A 143 -37.87 -8.42 8.36
CA GLY A 143 -36.58 -8.14 8.95
C GLY A 143 -36.79 -7.93 10.44
N ASN A 144 -36.45 -8.93 11.22
CA ASN A 144 -36.09 -8.72 12.60
C ASN A 144 -34.80 -7.88 12.54
N PRO A 145 -34.78 -6.63 13.06
CA PRO A 145 -33.57 -5.82 13.05
C PRO A 145 -32.63 -6.40 14.11
N GLY A 146 -31.89 -7.44 13.73
CA GLY A 146 -31.05 -8.17 14.66
C GLY A 146 -30.15 -9.12 13.90
N ALA A 147 -28.84 -8.86 14.01
CA ALA A 147 -27.74 -9.66 13.51
C ALA A 147 -27.44 -9.54 12.01
N HIS A 148 -27.04 -8.33 11.58
CA HIS A 148 -25.85 -8.30 10.74
C HIS A 148 -24.73 -8.98 11.53
N ALA A 149 -24.09 -9.99 10.95
CA ALA A 149 -22.79 -10.44 11.42
C ALA A 149 -21.85 -9.24 11.30
N SER A 150 -21.71 -8.51 12.40
CA SER A 150 -20.92 -7.29 12.50
C SER A 150 -19.50 -7.64 12.06
N ALA A 151 -19.06 -7.06 10.94
CA ALA A 151 -17.63 -6.87 10.72
C ALA A 151 -17.10 -6.23 12.00
N ALA A 152 -16.20 -6.93 12.68
CA ALA A 152 -15.84 -6.59 14.05
C ALA A 152 -15.34 -5.13 14.09
N ASN A 153 -15.91 -4.31 14.98
CA ASN A 153 -15.63 -2.88 15.02
C ASN A 153 -14.12 -2.65 15.27
N PRO A 154 -13.37 -2.05 14.32
CA PRO A 154 -11.92 -1.92 14.44
C PRO A 154 -11.47 -1.00 15.59
N PHE A 155 -12.41 -0.23 16.17
CA PHE A 155 -12.20 0.63 17.34
C PHE A 155 -12.53 -0.07 18.67
N SER A 156 -13.16 -1.25 18.65
CA SER A 156 -13.49 -1.99 19.89
C SER A 156 -12.26 -2.66 20.49
N LYS A 157 -12.28 -2.88 21.82
CA LYS A 157 -11.20 -3.61 22.52
C LYS A 157 -11.04 -5.06 22.03
N ARG A 158 -12.12 -5.68 21.51
CA ARG A 158 -12.12 -7.08 21.08
C ARG A 158 -11.55 -7.28 19.66
N SER A 159 -11.57 -6.23 18.85
CA SER A 159 -11.16 -6.29 17.44
C SER A 159 -10.33 -5.07 17.03
N TRP A 160 -9.47 -4.60 17.94
CA TRP A 160 -8.61 -3.44 17.72
C TRP A 160 -7.66 -3.65 16.54
N ASN A 161 -7.82 -2.86 15.47
CA ASN A 161 -6.97 -2.91 14.29
C ASN A 161 -6.64 -1.52 13.76
N VAL A 162 -5.41 -1.05 14.01
CA VAL A 162 -4.95 0.30 13.66
C VAL A 162 -4.96 0.56 12.15
N THR A 163 -4.63 -0.45 11.33
CA THR A 163 -4.59 -0.32 9.88
C THR A 163 -5.99 -0.06 9.30
N GLU A 164 -6.98 -0.80 9.78
CA GLU A 164 -8.39 -0.61 9.41
C GLU A 164 -8.93 0.74 9.90
N GLN A 165 -8.52 1.20 11.09
CA GLN A 165 -8.89 2.53 11.58
C GLN A 165 -8.36 3.66 10.69
N ILE A 166 -7.11 3.56 10.23
CA ILE A 166 -6.50 4.55 9.32
C ILE A 166 -7.22 4.53 7.97
N LYS A 167 -7.41 3.35 7.39
CA LYS A 167 -8.11 3.18 6.11
C LYS A 167 -9.53 3.78 6.18
N MET A 168 -10.27 3.47 7.23
CA MET A 168 -11.63 3.96 7.42
C MET A 168 -11.69 5.47 7.64
N ARG A 169 -10.70 6.09 8.31
CA ARG A 169 -10.64 7.56 8.44
C ARG A 169 -10.39 8.28 7.11
N ILE A 170 -9.68 7.64 6.19
CA ILE A 170 -9.39 8.21 4.86
C ILE A 170 -10.61 8.03 3.94
N GLU A 171 -11.25 6.86 3.98
CA GLU A 171 -12.36 6.51 3.09
C GLU A 171 -13.72 7.07 3.55
N ASP A 172 -14.01 7.02 4.86
CA ASP A 172 -15.29 7.43 5.44
C ASP A 172 -15.11 7.94 6.89
N PRO A 173 -14.78 9.23 7.06
CA PRO A 173 -14.54 9.80 8.39
C PRO A 173 -15.79 9.78 9.28
N ALA A 174 -17.00 9.92 8.71
CA ALA A 174 -18.24 9.90 9.48
C ALA A 174 -18.52 8.51 10.08
N LYS A 175 -18.26 7.45 9.31
CA LYS A 175 -18.37 6.07 9.81
C LYS A 175 -17.33 5.76 10.86
N ALA A 176 -16.09 6.22 10.70
CA ALA A 176 -15.04 6.08 11.71
C ALA A 176 -15.43 6.70 13.06
N ASP A 177 -16.01 7.91 13.04
CA ASP A 177 -16.46 8.59 14.26
C ASP A 177 -17.64 7.87 14.92
N SER A 178 -18.60 7.37 14.14
CA SER A 178 -19.74 6.59 14.67
C SER A 178 -19.31 5.28 15.35
N LEU A 179 -18.34 4.58 14.76
CA LEU A 179 -17.83 3.31 15.28
C LEU A 179 -16.92 3.50 16.50
N ARG A 180 -16.17 4.60 16.52
CA ARG A 180 -15.40 5.00 17.70
C ARG A 180 -16.34 5.33 18.86
N ALA A 181 -17.39 6.11 18.63
CA ALA A 181 -18.40 6.42 19.65
C ALA A 181 -19.10 5.14 20.17
N ALA A 182 -19.44 4.22 19.27
CA ALA A 182 -20.01 2.91 19.65
C ALA A 182 -19.04 2.06 20.49
N ALA A 183 -17.74 2.07 20.19
CA ALA A 183 -16.72 1.36 20.96
C ALA A 183 -16.48 1.98 22.35
N GLU A 184 -16.55 3.30 22.47
CA GLU A 184 -16.44 4.01 23.75
C GLU A 184 -17.66 3.73 24.64
N ALA A 185 -18.86 3.64 24.05
CA ALA A 185 -20.09 3.26 24.75
C ALA A 185 -20.12 1.81 25.25
N GLU A 186 -19.46 0.86 24.57
CA GLU A 186 -19.33 -0.54 25.03
C GLU A 186 -18.40 -0.70 26.26
N THR A 187 -17.67 0.34 26.64
CA THR A 187 -16.70 0.30 27.75
C THR A 187 -17.15 0.97 29.04
N ASN A 188 -18.36 1.55 29.06
CA ASN A 188 -19.05 2.05 30.25
C ASN A 188 -20.17 1.08 30.66
#